data_AF-A0A961WSN4-F1
#
_entry.id   AF-A0A961WSN4-F1
#
_cell.length_a   1.000
_cell.length_b   1.000
_cell.length_c   1.000
_cell.angle_alpha   90.00
_cell.angle_beta   90.00
_cell.angle_gamma   90.00
#
_symmetry.space_group_name_H-M   'P 1'
#
loop_
_entity.id
_entity.type
_entity.pdbx_description
1 polymer ?
#
loop_
_entity_poly.entity_id
_entity_poly.type
_entity_poly.pdbx_seq_one_letter_code
_entity_poly.pdbx_strand_id
1 'polypeptide(L)'
;MISSFLRDYRGNFSIILALAALPIMICAGVAVDYSGLSREQTRLQNSVDAAILAVGQDFEFKGKGKVRKELNAYLRGNMEKEAYERIDNLDVDINRREHTLTVEAKGKFDTSFMMLAGKEKLNYKAISQIMSAHGGAEVALVLDNTGSMGVDGKLDALKVAANNFIDTMIKRSGNDPVKIGIVPFSTHVNVGLSNRSASWISVPDDGAGLVWNGCVGSRDAPYNIEDRNYNKRVPGIMNTVCAAEVTPLTDDKYLLQSRINGMIANGMTYIPTGMVWGHRLLTNKAPFAEGVSNSVAKRDNIKKFVILMTDGANTVSADLPGSGDHIGSNIAQANQWTSDACSYVKSSGVGVFTITFGNLDNSIRDLMRNCATSKENYFHAATGTELSGVFDEIRSSIVALHLSM
;
A
#
# COMPACT_ATOMS: atom_id res chain seq x y z
N MET A 1 35.66 -52.59 -74.88
CA MET A 1 36.32 -51.82 -73.80
C MET A 1 35.82 -50.38 -73.68
N ILE A 2 35.48 -49.67 -74.76
CA ILE A 2 34.95 -48.29 -74.66
C ILE A 2 33.48 -48.26 -74.18
N SER A 3 32.66 -49.24 -74.55
CA SER A 3 31.26 -49.34 -74.09
C SER A 3 31.09 -49.66 -72.60
N SER A 4 32.10 -50.27 -71.96
CA SER A 4 32.12 -50.51 -70.51
C SER A 4 32.54 -49.29 -69.70
N PHE A 5 33.26 -48.33 -70.30
CA PHE A 5 33.66 -47.08 -69.64
C PHE A 5 32.52 -46.04 -69.65
N LEU A 6 31.69 -46.05 -70.70
CA LEU A 6 30.50 -45.18 -70.82
C LEU A 6 29.32 -45.60 -69.91
N ARG A 7 29.41 -46.78 -69.26
CA ARG A 7 28.40 -47.33 -68.35
C ARG A 7 28.85 -47.32 -66.88
N ASP A 8 30.00 -46.73 -66.57
CA ASP A 8 30.55 -46.72 -65.21
C ASP A 8 29.97 -45.55 -64.40
N TYR A 9 28.92 -45.84 -63.62
CA TYR A 9 28.24 -44.87 -62.75
C TYR A 9 28.92 -44.69 -61.38
N ARG A 10 30.03 -45.39 -61.11
CA ARG A 10 30.69 -45.40 -59.78
C ARG A 10 31.21 -44.02 -59.35
N GLY A 11 31.46 -43.11 -60.29
CA GLY A 11 31.86 -41.71 -60.00
C GLY A 11 30.71 -40.75 -59.70
N ASN A 12 29.46 -41.09 -60.07
CA ASN A 12 28.31 -40.20 -59.88
C ASN A 12 27.92 -40.07 -58.40
N PHE A 13 28.12 -41.14 -57.62
CA PHE A 13 27.94 -41.10 -56.17
C PHE A 13 28.89 -40.09 -55.51
N SER A 14 30.14 -40.04 -55.95
CA SER A 14 31.16 -39.10 -55.45
C SER A 14 30.77 -37.64 -55.74
N ILE A 15 30.22 -37.37 -56.92
CA ILE A 15 29.79 -36.03 -57.33
C ILE A 15 28.55 -35.59 -56.54
N ILE A 16 27.54 -36.45 -56.40
CA ILE A 16 26.34 -36.18 -55.60
C ILE A 16 26.71 -36.00 -54.12
N LEU A 17 27.58 -36.85 -53.58
CA LEU A 17 28.08 -36.74 -52.21
C LEU A 17 28.84 -35.43 -51.99
N ALA A 18 29.72 -35.03 -52.91
CA ALA A 18 30.46 -33.78 -52.81
C ALA A 18 29.53 -32.55 -52.85
N LEU A 19 28.51 -32.58 -53.73
CA LEU A 19 27.51 -31.51 -53.83
C LEU A 19 26.56 -31.47 -52.62
N ALA A 20 26.22 -32.62 -52.03
CA ALA A 20 25.35 -32.72 -50.85
C ALA A 20 26.10 -32.49 -49.53
N ALA A 21 27.39 -32.77 -49.46
CA ALA A 21 28.20 -32.54 -48.27
C ALA A 21 28.31 -31.06 -47.91
N LEU A 22 28.40 -30.17 -48.92
CA LEU A 22 28.45 -28.73 -48.73
C LEU A 22 27.22 -28.18 -47.96
N PRO A 23 25.97 -28.37 -48.41
CA PRO A 23 24.79 -27.88 -47.68
C PRO A 23 24.63 -28.55 -46.32
N ILE A 24 24.97 -29.83 -46.16
CA ILE A 24 24.90 -30.51 -44.85
C ILE A 24 25.89 -29.89 -43.86
N MET A 25 27.13 -29.61 -44.28
CA MET A 25 28.11 -28.93 -43.42
C MET A 25 27.66 -27.52 -43.05
N ILE A 26 27.05 -26.78 -43.97
CA ILE A 26 26.49 -25.46 -43.68
C ILE A 26 25.36 -25.58 -42.64
N CYS A 27 24.45 -26.55 -42.79
CA CYS A 27 23.39 -26.78 -41.82
C CYS A 27 23.93 -27.15 -40.42
N ALA A 28 24.95 -28.02 -40.36
CA ALA A 28 25.61 -28.37 -39.11
C ALA A 28 26.31 -27.15 -38.48
N GLY A 29 26.99 -26.33 -39.30
CA GLY A 29 27.64 -25.11 -38.86
C GLY A 29 26.66 -24.06 -38.34
N VAL A 30 25.53 -23.87 -39.02
CA VAL A 30 24.40 -23.04 -38.59
C VAL A 30 23.89 -23.47 -37.21
N ALA A 31 23.77 -24.78 -36.97
CA ALA A 31 23.33 -25.31 -35.69
C ALA A 31 24.34 -25.02 -34.56
N VAL A 32 25.64 -25.14 -34.84
CA VAL A 32 26.72 -24.79 -33.89
C VAL A 32 26.70 -23.30 -33.56
N ASP A 33 26.64 -22.43 -34.57
CA ASP A 33 26.57 -20.97 -34.36
C ASP A 33 25.31 -20.57 -33.59
N TYR A 34 24.15 -21.18 -33.90
CA TYR A 34 22.91 -20.93 -33.16
C TYR A 34 23.01 -21.40 -31.70
N SER A 35 23.62 -22.55 -31.44
CA SER A 35 23.84 -23.01 -30.07
C SER A 35 24.78 -22.07 -29.29
N GLY A 36 25.78 -21.50 -29.97
CA GLY A 36 26.67 -20.47 -29.41
C GLY A 36 25.91 -19.18 -29.10
N LEU A 37 25.15 -18.66 -30.07
CA LEU A 37 24.29 -17.48 -29.92
C LEU A 37 23.31 -17.64 -28.74
N SER A 38 22.64 -18.78 -28.65
CA SER A 38 21.67 -19.06 -27.59
C SER A 38 22.35 -19.08 -26.21
N ARG A 39 23.57 -19.62 -26.11
CA ARG A 39 24.34 -19.62 -24.85
C ARG A 39 24.74 -18.21 -24.43
N GLU A 40 25.23 -17.40 -25.37
CA GLU A 40 25.59 -16.00 -25.10
C GLU A 40 24.36 -15.15 -24.75
N GLN A 41 23.22 -15.40 -25.39
CA GLN A 41 21.97 -14.73 -25.05
C GLN A 41 21.53 -15.05 -23.61
N THR A 42 21.57 -16.33 -23.21
CA THR A 42 21.27 -16.72 -21.82
C THR A 42 22.27 -16.14 -20.82
N ARG A 43 23.57 -16.11 -21.17
CA ARG A 43 24.60 -15.51 -20.32
C ARG A 43 24.34 -14.02 -20.10
N LEU A 44 24.06 -13.28 -21.19
CA LEU A 44 23.73 -11.86 -21.12
C LEU A 44 22.45 -11.63 -20.32
N GLN A 45 21.41 -12.45 -20.49
CA GLN A 45 20.17 -12.35 -19.73
C GLN A 45 20.43 -12.46 -18.23
N ASN A 46 21.14 -13.50 -17.78
CA ASN A 46 21.47 -13.70 -16.37
C ASN A 46 22.29 -12.54 -15.79
N SER A 47 23.22 -11.98 -16.56
CA SER A 47 24.02 -10.83 -16.13
C SER A 47 23.19 -9.55 -16.02
N VAL A 48 22.27 -9.30 -16.95
CA VAL A 48 21.36 -8.15 -16.91
C VAL A 48 20.37 -8.28 -15.76
N ASP A 49 19.82 -9.48 -15.51
CA ASP A 49 18.92 -9.75 -14.38
C ASP A 49 19.61 -9.50 -13.03
N ALA A 50 20.86 -9.94 -12.88
CA ALA A 50 21.64 -9.64 -11.67
C ALA A 50 21.94 -8.14 -11.54
N ALA A 51 22.30 -7.48 -12.64
CA ALA A 51 22.63 -6.06 -12.65
C ALA A 51 21.43 -5.17 -12.32
N ILE A 52 20.26 -5.46 -12.90
CA ILE A 52 19.05 -4.68 -12.66
C ILE A 52 18.59 -4.79 -11.21
N LEU A 53 18.67 -5.98 -10.60
CA LEU A 53 18.32 -6.18 -9.19
C LEU A 53 19.29 -5.46 -8.25
N ALA A 54 20.58 -5.46 -8.56
CA ALA A 54 21.60 -4.82 -7.72
C ALA A 54 21.57 -3.29 -7.78
N VAL A 55 21.26 -2.71 -8.94
CA VAL A 55 21.35 -1.25 -9.17
C VAL A 55 19.99 -0.56 -9.04
N GLY A 56 18.93 -1.31 -9.30
CA GLY A 56 17.59 -0.78 -9.55
C GLY A 56 16.74 -0.48 -8.32
N GLN A 57 17.18 -0.76 -7.09
CA GLN A 57 16.33 -0.56 -5.90
C GLN A 57 15.74 0.86 -5.76
N ASP A 58 16.47 1.90 -6.16
CA ASP A 58 16.05 3.31 -6.10
C ASP A 58 15.96 3.99 -7.48
N PHE A 59 15.63 3.24 -8.54
CA PHE A 59 15.72 3.78 -9.90
C PHE A 59 14.82 5.02 -10.14
N GLU A 60 13.74 5.22 -9.38
CA GLU A 60 12.81 6.33 -9.59
C GLU A 60 13.43 7.70 -9.33
N PHE A 61 14.33 7.75 -8.34
CA PHE A 61 15.07 8.93 -7.91
C PHE A 61 16.34 9.15 -8.74
N LYS A 62 16.80 8.11 -9.44
CA LYS A 62 17.96 8.16 -10.33
C LYS A 62 17.49 8.54 -11.73
N GLY A 63 18.12 9.55 -12.35
CA GLY A 63 17.90 9.81 -13.76
C GLY A 63 18.37 8.63 -14.63
N LYS A 64 17.75 8.41 -15.80
CA LYS A 64 18.12 7.34 -16.76
C LYS A 64 19.64 7.24 -16.97
N GLY A 65 20.34 8.37 -17.08
CA GLY A 65 21.80 8.41 -17.26
C GLY A 65 22.59 7.86 -16.05
N LYS A 66 22.13 8.09 -14.82
CA LYS A 66 22.77 7.58 -13.60
C LYS A 66 22.57 6.07 -13.49
N VAL A 67 21.34 5.60 -13.69
CA VAL A 67 21.02 4.15 -13.70
C VAL A 67 21.84 3.43 -14.75
N ARG A 68 21.90 3.96 -15.99
CA ARG A 68 22.72 3.40 -17.06
C ARG A 68 24.21 3.33 -16.68
N LYS A 69 24.75 4.37 -16.03
CA LYS A 69 26.16 4.38 -15.59
C LYS A 69 26.44 3.29 -14.55
N GLU A 70 25.57 3.13 -13.56
CA GLU A 70 25.70 2.12 -12.50
C GLU A 70 25.53 0.70 -13.06
N LEU A 71 24.58 0.47 -13.96
CA LEU A 71 24.42 -0.82 -14.66
C LEU A 71 25.68 -1.18 -15.47
N ASN A 72 26.24 -0.24 -16.24
CA ASN A 72 27.48 -0.50 -16.98
C ASN A 72 28.65 -0.82 -16.05
N ALA A 73 28.77 -0.13 -14.91
CA ALA A 73 29.79 -0.43 -13.92
C ALA A 73 29.63 -1.83 -13.32
N TYR A 74 28.39 -2.23 -13.01
CA TYR A 74 28.08 -3.56 -12.50
C TYR A 74 28.41 -4.65 -13.52
N LEU A 75 27.94 -4.51 -14.76
CA LEU A 75 28.21 -5.48 -15.84
C LEU A 75 29.71 -5.60 -16.12
N ARG A 76 30.43 -4.48 -16.19
CA ARG A 76 31.89 -4.48 -16.40
C ARG A 76 32.66 -5.15 -15.26
N GLY A 77 32.17 -5.04 -14.03
CA GLY A 77 32.80 -5.65 -12.85
C GLY A 77 32.49 -7.13 -12.66
N ASN A 78 31.39 -7.64 -13.22
CA ASN A 78 30.87 -8.98 -12.98
C ASN A 78 30.84 -9.89 -14.23
N MET A 79 31.22 -9.37 -15.40
CA MET A 79 31.33 -10.14 -16.64
C MET A 79 32.79 -10.30 -17.06
N GLU A 80 33.08 -11.35 -17.82
CA GLU A 80 34.35 -11.48 -18.56
C GLU A 80 34.51 -10.31 -19.53
N LYS A 81 35.74 -9.86 -19.73
CA LYS A 81 36.06 -8.68 -20.54
C LYS A 81 35.56 -8.83 -21.97
N GLU A 82 35.79 -9.98 -22.59
CA GLU A 82 35.37 -10.29 -23.96
C GLU A 82 33.85 -10.31 -24.10
N ALA A 83 33.14 -10.78 -23.06
CA ALA A 83 31.68 -10.81 -23.06
C ALA A 83 31.07 -9.41 -22.92
N TYR A 84 31.70 -8.54 -22.12
CA TYR A 84 31.28 -7.14 -21.98
C TYR A 84 31.53 -6.32 -23.25
N GLU A 85 32.66 -6.55 -23.93
CA GLU A 85 33.00 -5.86 -25.20
C GLU A 85 32.05 -6.21 -26.35
N ARG A 86 31.32 -7.32 -26.28
CA ARG A 86 30.27 -7.69 -27.26
C ARG A 86 28.97 -6.91 -27.09
N ILE A 87 28.78 -6.16 -26.00
CA ILE A 87 27.58 -5.37 -25.75
C ILE A 87 27.70 -4.04 -26.53
N ASP A 88 26.85 -3.88 -27.54
CA ASP A 88 26.79 -2.68 -28.38
C ASP A 88 26.07 -1.52 -27.69
N ASN A 89 24.98 -1.83 -26.99
CA ASN A 89 24.13 -0.82 -26.37
C ASN A 89 23.38 -1.39 -25.16
N LEU A 90 23.19 -0.53 -24.16
CA LEU A 90 22.38 -0.76 -22.99
C LEU A 90 21.31 0.34 -22.92
N ASP A 91 20.09 0.04 -23.35
CA ASP A 91 18.99 0.97 -23.26
C ASP A 91 18.28 0.85 -21.91
N VAL A 92 17.86 2.00 -21.37
CA VAL A 92 17.23 2.09 -20.05
C VAL A 92 15.94 2.87 -20.18
N ASP A 93 14.83 2.20 -19.92
CA ASP A 93 13.53 2.83 -19.82
C ASP A 93 13.02 2.84 -18.37
N ILE A 94 12.53 4.00 -17.95
CA ILE A 94 11.98 4.23 -16.62
C ILE A 94 10.56 4.72 -16.83
N ASN A 95 9.60 3.85 -16.57
CA ASN A 95 8.19 4.19 -16.60
C ASN A 95 7.75 4.59 -15.18
N ARG A 96 7.72 5.90 -14.91
CA ARG A 96 7.28 6.45 -13.61
C ARG A 96 5.78 6.30 -13.34
N ARG A 97 4.97 5.84 -14.31
CA ARG A 97 3.54 5.58 -14.10
C ARG A 97 3.27 4.14 -13.69
N GLU A 98 4.05 3.21 -14.25
CA GLU A 98 3.97 1.78 -13.93
C GLU A 98 5.00 1.37 -12.88
N HIS A 99 5.83 2.31 -12.43
CA HIS A 99 6.93 2.08 -11.49
C HIS A 99 7.83 0.93 -11.92
N THR A 100 8.14 0.88 -13.22
CA THR A 100 9.01 -0.14 -13.81
C THR A 100 10.30 0.46 -14.36
N LEU A 101 11.40 -0.27 -14.15
CA LEU A 101 12.67 -0.08 -14.83
C LEU A 101 12.84 -1.25 -15.80
N THR A 102 12.96 -0.93 -17.08
CA THR A 102 13.24 -1.92 -18.14
C THR A 102 14.62 -1.64 -18.70
N VAL A 103 15.46 -2.68 -18.78
CA VAL A 103 16.80 -2.62 -19.33
C VAL A 103 16.88 -3.55 -20.53
N GLU A 104 17.25 -3.01 -21.69
CA GLU A 104 17.50 -3.78 -22.91
C GLU A 104 18.98 -3.72 -23.27
N ALA A 105 19.68 -4.85 -23.14
CA ALA A 105 21.06 -5.01 -23.58
C ALA A 105 21.12 -5.68 -24.95
N LYS A 106 21.83 -5.08 -25.90
CA LYS A 106 22.04 -5.61 -27.26
C LYS A 106 23.49 -6.01 -27.43
N GLY A 107 23.73 -7.19 -27.98
CA GLY A 107 25.06 -7.68 -28.31
C GLY A 107 25.16 -8.27 -29.71
N LYS A 108 26.40 -8.44 -30.16
CA LYS A 108 26.74 -9.08 -31.44
C LYS A 108 27.56 -10.34 -31.21
N PHE A 109 27.09 -11.43 -31.80
CA PHE A 109 27.76 -12.72 -31.81
C PHE A 109 28.48 -12.90 -33.14
N ASP A 110 29.79 -13.14 -33.09
CA ASP A 110 30.59 -13.44 -34.27
C ASP A 110 30.38 -14.91 -34.68
N THR A 111 29.90 -15.14 -35.90
CA THR A 111 29.58 -16.50 -36.37
C THR A 111 30.81 -17.17 -36.95
N SER A 112 31.01 -18.46 -36.70
CA SER A 112 32.13 -19.21 -37.27
C SER A 112 31.79 -19.83 -38.64
N PHE A 113 30.56 -20.30 -38.82
CA PHE A 113 30.14 -21.02 -40.02
C PHE A 113 29.17 -20.21 -40.89
N MET A 114 28.25 -19.47 -40.29
CA MET A 114 27.32 -18.59 -41.02
C MET A 114 28.03 -17.44 -41.77
N MET A 115 29.28 -17.12 -41.41
CA MET A 115 30.14 -16.25 -42.18
C MET A 115 30.32 -16.74 -43.63
N LEU A 116 30.37 -18.06 -43.86
CA LEU A 116 30.45 -18.64 -45.21
C LEU A 116 29.20 -18.34 -46.06
N ALA A 117 28.08 -18.05 -45.39
CA ALA A 117 26.82 -17.63 -46.01
C ALA A 117 26.64 -16.09 -46.00
N GLY A 118 27.69 -15.32 -45.74
CA GLY A 118 27.69 -13.86 -45.74
C GLY A 118 27.06 -13.22 -44.49
N LYS A 119 26.88 -13.97 -43.40
CA LYS A 119 26.33 -13.49 -42.12
C LYS A 119 27.39 -13.52 -41.04
N GLU A 120 28.34 -12.59 -41.07
CA GLU A 120 29.47 -12.54 -40.13
C GLU A 120 29.08 -12.33 -38.66
N LYS A 121 27.99 -11.58 -38.41
CA LYS A 121 27.52 -11.25 -37.07
C LYS A 121 26.02 -11.45 -36.94
N LEU A 122 25.59 -11.99 -35.81
CA LEU A 122 24.19 -12.09 -35.42
C LEU A 122 23.90 -11.21 -34.19
N ASN A 123 22.81 -10.46 -34.26
CA ASN A 123 22.36 -9.65 -33.12
C ASN A 123 21.59 -10.54 -32.14
N TYR A 124 21.84 -10.35 -30.85
CA TYR A 124 21.01 -10.89 -29.77
C TYR A 124 20.70 -9.80 -28.76
N LYS A 125 19.66 -10.02 -27.96
CA LYS A 125 19.26 -9.09 -26.91
C LYS A 125 18.83 -9.82 -25.64
N ALA A 126 19.05 -9.15 -24.52
CA ALA A 126 18.50 -9.48 -23.23
C ALA A 126 17.61 -8.33 -22.77
N ILE A 127 16.44 -8.66 -22.24
CA ILE A 127 15.50 -7.69 -21.69
C ILE A 127 15.21 -8.12 -20.26
N SER A 128 15.44 -7.22 -19.31
CA SER A 128 15.07 -7.43 -17.92
C SER A 128 14.23 -6.27 -17.43
N GLN A 129 13.28 -6.57 -16.55
CA GLN A 129 12.40 -5.58 -15.95
C GLN A 129 12.30 -5.83 -14.46
N ILE A 130 12.36 -4.76 -13.68
CA ILE A 130 12.01 -4.76 -12.26
C ILE A 130 10.93 -3.73 -12.02
N MET A 131 10.14 -3.95 -10.98
CA MET A 131 9.21 -2.97 -10.43
C MET A 131 9.82 -2.40 -9.15
N SER A 132 9.71 -1.08 -8.94
CA SER A 132 10.15 -0.47 -7.69
C SER A 132 9.24 -0.95 -6.56
N ALA A 133 9.81 -1.15 -5.36
CA ALA A 133 9.02 -1.16 -4.15
C ALA A 133 8.52 0.27 -3.91
N HIS A 134 7.41 0.63 -4.54
CA HIS A 134 6.73 1.89 -4.33
C HIS A 134 5.47 1.60 -3.52
N GLY A 135 5.14 2.48 -2.59
CA GLY A 135 3.88 2.41 -1.87
C GLY A 135 3.76 3.53 -0.86
N GLY A 136 2.67 3.52 -0.13
CA GLY A 136 2.50 4.42 1.01
C GLY A 136 1.48 3.84 1.96
N ALA A 137 1.31 4.50 3.10
CA ALA A 137 0.27 4.13 4.04
C ALA A 137 -0.52 5.37 4.48
N GLU A 138 -1.83 5.33 4.34
CA GLU A 138 -2.73 6.25 5.02
C GLU A 138 -3.37 5.52 6.18
N VAL A 139 -3.09 5.96 7.40
CA VAL A 139 -3.53 5.31 8.63
C VAL A 139 -4.43 6.24 9.42
N ALA A 140 -5.67 5.82 9.70
CA ALA A 140 -6.56 6.51 10.63
C ALA A 140 -6.53 5.81 12.00
N LEU A 141 -5.98 6.49 12.99
CA LEU A 141 -6.02 6.08 14.39
C LEU A 141 -7.36 6.50 14.98
N VAL A 142 -8.27 5.55 15.17
CA VAL A 142 -9.57 5.77 15.79
C VAL A 142 -9.48 5.34 17.25
N LEU A 143 -9.39 6.32 18.14
CA LEU A 143 -8.96 6.14 19.51
C LEU A 143 -10.11 6.48 20.46
N ASP A 144 -10.48 5.50 21.27
CA ASP A 144 -11.46 5.69 22.34
C ASP A 144 -10.92 6.68 23.38
N ASN A 145 -11.69 7.75 23.58
CA ASN A 145 -11.41 8.83 24.51
C ASN A 145 -12.58 9.03 25.49
N THR A 146 -13.33 7.95 25.76
CA THR A 146 -14.49 7.93 26.65
C THR A 146 -14.09 7.98 28.12
N GLY A 147 -15.05 8.20 29.03
CA GLY A 147 -14.77 8.31 30.46
C GLY A 147 -14.07 7.08 31.06
N SER A 148 -14.33 5.86 30.56
CA SER A 148 -13.68 4.63 31.05
C SER A 148 -12.17 4.63 30.84
N MET A 149 -11.69 5.30 29.79
CA MET A 149 -10.27 5.47 29.51
C MET A 149 -9.55 6.35 30.54
N GLY A 150 -10.28 7.15 31.31
CA GLY A 150 -9.73 7.99 32.39
C GLY A 150 -9.35 7.21 33.64
N VAL A 151 -9.68 5.92 33.70
CA VAL A 151 -9.48 5.06 34.88
C VAL A 151 -8.18 4.25 34.72
N ASP A 152 -7.51 3.95 35.83
CA ASP A 152 -6.32 3.08 35.92
C ASP A 152 -5.15 3.43 34.97
N GLY A 153 -5.03 4.70 34.57
CA GLY A 153 -3.97 5.17 33.66
C GLY A 153 -4.11 4.65 32.23
N LYS A 154 -5.29 4.15 31.83
CA LYS A 154 -5.54 3.60 30.50
C LYS A 154 -5.26 4.59 29.37
N LEU A 155 -5.77 5.82 29.48
CA LEU A 155 -5.53 6.86 28.48
C LEU A 155 -4.04 7.23 28.40
N ASP A 156 -3.31 7.24 29.52
CA ASP A 156 -1.87 7.52 29.51
C ASP A 156 -1.09 6.41 28.81
N ALA A 157 -1.45 5.14 29.06
CA ALA A 157 -0.89 4.01 28.34
C ALA A 157 -1.16 4.09 26.83
N LEU A 158 -2.39 4.45 26.43
CA LEU A 158 -2.75 4.68 25.04
C LEU A 158 -1.91 5.81 24.42
N LYS A 159 -1.74 6.93 25.13
CA LYS A 159 -0.91 8.04 24.66
C LYS A 159 0.53 7.61 24.42
N VAL A 160 1.13 6.85 25.33
CA VAL A 160 2.49 6.32 25.16
C VAL A 160 2.57 5.42 23.93
N ALA A 161 1.67 4.44 23.81
CA ALA A 161 1.67 3.49 22.69
C ALA A 161 1.47 4.19 21.33
N ALA A 162 0.48 5.10 21.24
CA ALA A 162 0.19 5.85 20.02
C ALA A 162 1.34 6.79 19.62
N ASN A 163 1.97 7.48 20.58
CA ASN A 163 3.13 8.34 20.30
C ASN A 163 4.32 7.54 19.76
N ASN A 164 4.58 6.35 20.30
CA ASN A 164 5.63 5.46 19.82
C ASN A 164 5.32 4.93 18.41
N PHE A 165 4.06 4.59 18.15
CA PHE A 165 3.60 4.22 16.81
C PHE A 165 3.82 5.35 15.80
N ILE A 166 3.39 6.58 16.10
CA ILE A 166 3.57 7.75 15.23
C ILE A 166 5.06 8.03 14.99
N ASP A 167 5.88 8.01 16.05
CA ASP A 167 7.32 8.25 15.95
C ASP A 167 7.98 7.27 14.99
N THR A 168 7.65 5.99 15.09
CA THR A 168 8.27 4.93 14.28
C THR A 168 7.73 4.86 12.85
N MET A 169 6.44 5.14 12.64
CA MET A 169 5.83 5.18 11.31
C MET A 169 6.31 6.37 10.48
N ILE A 170 6.35 7.58 11.06
CA ILE A 170 6.74 8.80 10.33
C ILE A 170 8.27 8.87 10.10
N LYS A 171 9.10 8.37 11.03
CA LYS A 171 10.57 8.33 10.87
C LYS A 171 11.05 7.55 9.65
N ARG A 172 10.24 6.62 9.11
CA ARG A 172 10.57 5.79 7.94
C ARG A 172 10.18 6.40 6.60
N SER A 173 9.52 7.56 6.58
CA SER A 173 8.94 8.18 5.37
C SER A 173 9.98 8.85 4.44
N GLY A 174 11.14 8.23 4.23
CA GLY A 174 12.16 8.73 3.31
C GLY A 174 11.68 8.78 1.86
N ASN A 175 11.07 7.68 1.37
CA ASN A 175 10.61 7.53 -0.02
C ASN A 175 9.13 7.08 -0.16
N ASP A 176 8.52 6.52 0.90
CA ASP A 176 7.14 6.04 0.90
C ASP A 176 6.30 6.91 1.86
N PRO A 177 5.37 7.73 1.35
CA PRO A 177 4.63 8.68 2.19
C PRO A 177 3.71 7.92 3.15
N VAL A 178 3.97 8.08 4.44
CA VAL A 178 3.04 7.68 5.50
C VAL A 178 2.32 8.91 6.01
N LYS A 179 0.99 8.92 5.90
CA LYS A 179 0.14 9.91 6.54
C LYS A 179 -0.67 9.25 7.63
N ILE A 180 -0.76 9.93 8.76
CA ILE A 180 -1.57 9.49 9.89
C ILE A 180 -2.63 10.54 10.16
N GLY A 181 -3.85 10.09 10.42
CA GLY A 181 -4.96 10.90 10.87
C GLY A 181 -5.44 10.36 12.21
N ILE A 182 -5.97 11.21 13.08
CA ILE A 182 -6.38 10.82 14.43
C ILE A 182 -7.83 11.20 14.63
N VAL A 183 -8.65 10.23 15.03
CA VAL A 183 -10.05 10.39 15.43
C VAL A 183 -10.19 10.01 16.90
N PRO A 184 -10.06 10.97 17.83
CA PRO A 184 -10.51 10.78 19.19
C PRO A 184 -12.04 10.72 19.18
N PHE A 185 -12.63 9.67 19.73
CA PHE A 185 -14.09 9.54 19.79
C PHE A 185 -14.57 9.25 21.21
N SER A 186 -15.77 9.73 21.51
CA SER A 186 -16.54 9.29 22.67
C SER A 186 -18.02 9.19 22.31
N THR A 187 -18.87 10.00 22.94
CA THR A 187 -20.28 10.11 22.56
C THR A 187 -20.32 10.70 21.15
N HIS A 188 -19.47 11.67 20.85
CA HIS A 188 -19.40 12.36 19.55
C HIS A 188 -17.95 12.45 19.07
N VAL A 189 -17.79 12.86 17.81
CA VAL A 189 -16.49 13.32 17.27
C VAL A 189 -16.48 14.83 17.22
N ASN A 190 -15.33 15.44 17.51
CA ASN A 190 -15.13 16.87 17.43
C ASN A 190 -14.48 17.24 16.11
N VAL A 191 -15.19 17.98 15.25
CA VAL A 191 -14.71 18.39 13.92
C VAL A 191 -14.08 19.78 13.90
N GLY A 192 -13.97 20.44 15.05
CA GLY A 192 -13.44 21.79 15.14
C GLY A 192 -14.47 22.87 14.81
N LEU A 193 -14.34 24.01 15.50
CA LEU A 193 -15.25 25.15 15.36
C LEU A 193 -15.17 25.82 13.98
N SER A 194 -14.01 25.74 13.33
CA SER A 194 -13.77 26.29 12.00
C SER A 194 -14.69 25.68 10.93
N ASN A 195 -15.21 24.47 11.18
CA ASN A 195 -16.08 23.77 10.25
C ASN A 195 -17.56 24.15 10.37
N ARG A 196 -17.95 25.08 11.25
CA ARG A 196 -19.37 25.44 11.50
C ARG A 196 -20.16 25.72 10.23
N SER A 197 -19.58 26.50 9.33
CA SER A 197 -20.23 26.96 8.09
C SER A 197 -19.91 26.07 6.88
N ALA A 198 -19.30 24.90 7.10
CA ALA A 198 -18.93 24.03 6.01
C ALA A 198 -20.17 23.40 5.35
N SER A 199 -20.11 23.20 4.03
CA SER A 199 -21.28 22.75 3.24
C SER A 199 -21.74 21.32 3.57
N TRP A 200 -20.90 20.53 4.21
CA TRP A 200 -21.14 19.13 4.57
C TRP A 200 -21.74 18.94 5.97
N ILE A 201 -21.81 20.00 6.79
CA ILE A 201 -22.39 19.98 8.13
C ILE A 201 -23.65 20.86 8.21
N SER A 202 -24.58 20.48 9.08
CA SER A 202 -25.77 21.25 9.41
C SER A 202 -25.76 21.53 10.91
N VAL A 203 -25.31 22.73 11.28
CA VAL A 203 -25.26 23.18 12.68
C VAL A 203 -26.47 24.09 12.94
N PRO A 204 -27.31 23.80 13.96
CA PRO A 204 -28.37 24.72 14.38
C PRO A 204 -27.82 26.10 14.80
N ASP A 205 -28.66 27.15 14.70
CA ASP A 205 -28.28 28.49 15.16
C ASP A 205 -28.08 28.54 16.69
N ASP A 206 -27.17 29.41 17.17
CA ASP A 206 -26.82 29.59 18.59
C ASP A 206 -27.91 30.30 19.41
N GLY A 207 -29.17 30.25 18.96
CA GLY A 207 -30.30 30.90 19.63
C GLY A 207 -30.56 30.33 21.03
N ALA A 208 -31.04 31.17 21.96
CA ALA A 208 -31.45 30.76 23.31
C ALA A 208 -30.36 30.08 24.17
N GLY A 209 -29.09 30.46 24.03
CA GLY A 209 -28.00 29.92 24.83
C GLY A 209 -27.47 28.56 24.36
N LEU A 210 -27.79 28.18 23.12
CA LEU A 210 -27.17 27.04 22.45
C LEU A 210 -25.78 27.43 21.96
N VAL A 211 -24.76 26.62 22.28
CA VAL A 211 -23.38 26.79 21.81
C VAL A 211 -22.92 25.50 21.15
N TRP A 212 -22.38 25.61 19.93
CA TRP A 212 -21.77 24.48 19.26
C TRP A 212 -20.27 24.39 19.59
N ASN A 213 -19.84 23.27 20.18
CA ASN A 213 -18.44 23.05 20.57
C ASN A 213 -17.65 22.22 19.53
N GLY A 214 -18.13 22.12 18.29
CA GLY A 214 -17.50 21.31 17.24
C GLY A 214 -18.00 19.87 17.18
N CYS A 215 -19.00 19.50 17.99
CA CYS A 215 -19.43 18.11 18.12
C CYS A 215 -20.46 17.73 17.06
N VAL A 216 -20.38 16.50 16.55
CA VAL A 216 -21.25 16.02 15.47
C VAL A 216 -21.93 14.69 15.81
N GLY A 217 -23.16 14.55 15.35
CA GLY A 217 -23.97 13.35 15.46
C GLY A 217 -23.85 12.45 14.23
N SER A 218 -24.72 11.44 14.18
CA SER A 218 -24.90 10.55 13.04
C SER A 218 -25.92 11.12 12.05
N ARG A 219 -25.71 10.88 10.76
CA ARG A 219 -26.74 11.15 9.73
C ARG A 219 -27.85 10.11 9.80
N ASP A 220 -28.99 10.38 9.16
CA ASP A 220 -30.03 9.37 8.98
C ASP A 220 -29.52 8.10 8.32
N ALA A 221 -30.12 6.97 8.68
CA ALA A 221 -29.84 5.69 8.06
C ALA A 221 -30.11 5.74 6.54
N PRO A 222 -29.26 5.10 5.71
CA PRO A 222 -28.11 4.27 6.10
C PRO A 222 -26.80 5.05 6.33
N TYR A 223 -26.80 6.37 6.20
CA TYR A 223 -25.59 7.20 6.19
C TYR A 223 -24.95 7.43 7.58
N ASN A 224 -25.52 6.85 8.63
CA ASN A 224 -24.92 6.72 9.96
C ASN A 224 -23.77 5.71 10.00
N ILE A 225 -23.77 4.71 9.11
CA ILE A 225 -22.76 3.63 9.06
C ILE A 225 -21.90 3.68 7.79
N GLU A 226 -22.35 4.39 6.75
CA GLU A 226 -21.61 4.55 5.50
C GLU A 226 -21.32 6.02 5.16
N ASP A 227 -20.12 6.27 4.66
CA ASP A 227 -19.74 7.58 4.13
C ASP A 227 -20.12 7.70 2.65
N ARG A 228 -21.41 7.89 2.40
CA ARG A 228 -21.97 8.16 1.07
C ARG A 228 -22.87 9.38 1.09
N ASN A 229 -23.28 9.83 -0.10
CA ASN A 229 -24.27 10.90 -0.29
C ASN A 229 -23.97 12.17 0.53
N TYR A 230 -23.00 12.96 0.07
CA TYR A 230 -22.56 14.20 0.73
C TYR A 230 -23.61 15.33 0.72
N ASN A 231 -24.75 15.16 0.01
CA ASN A 231 -25.86 16.11 0.09
C ASN A 231 -26.64 15.97 1.41
N LYS A 232 -26.56 14.81 2.06
CA LYS A 232 -27.07 14.60 3.42
C LYS A 232 -25.98 15.05 4.39
N ARG A 233 -26.17 16.26 4.93
CA ARG A 233 -25.23 16.90 5.84
C ARG A 233 -25.20 16.20 7.19
N VAL A 234 -24.03 16.22 7.83
CA VAL A 234 -23.85 15.70 9.19
C VAL A 234 -24.49 16.69 10.18
N PRO A 235 -25.32 16.25 11.15
CA PRO A 235 -25.87 17.16 12.15
C PRO A 235 -24.79 17.58 13.16
N GLY A 236 -24.72 18.89 13.42
CA GLY A 236 -23.97 19.45 14.54
C GLY A 236 -24.79 19.36 15.83
N ILE A 237 -24.17 18.93 16.93
CA ILE A 237 -24.84 18.74 18.22
C ILE A 237 -24.50 19.91 19.14
N MET A 238 -25.54 20.63 19.57
CA MET A 238 -25.45 21.81 20.42
C MET A 238 -25.26 21.43 21.89
N ASN A 239 -24.62 22.30 22.67
CA ASN A 239 -24.48 22.19 24.12
C ASN A 239 -23.88 20.88 24.64
N THR A 240 -23.07 20.21 23.82
CA THR A 240 -22.32 19.02 24.22
C THR A 240 -20.82 19.27 24.17
N VAL A 241 -20.07 18.52 24.97
CA VAL A 241 -18.60 18.51 24.95
C VAL A 241 -18.15 17.17 24.39
N CYS A 242 -17.37 17.22 23.32
CA CYS A 242 -16.82 16.06 22.65
C CYS A 242 -15.34 15.88 23.01
N ALA A 243 -14.77 14.75 22.56
CA ALA A 243 -13.35 14.46 22.66
C ALA A 243 -12.48 15.53 21.97
N ALA A 244 -11.15 15.33 22.02
CA ALA A 244 -10.23 16.15 21.26
C ALA A 244 -10.60 16.16 19.76
N GLU A 245 -10.41 17.31 19.10
CA GLU A 245 -10.72 17.49 17.68
C GLU A 245 -9.96 16.51 16.77
N VAL A 246 -10.58 16.10 15.66
CA VAL A 246 -9.96 15.25 14.65
C VAL A 246 -8.71 15.92 14.08
N THR A 247 -7.66 15.14 13.86
CA THR A 247 -6.50 15.58 13.06
C THR A 247 -6.61 14.92 11.68
N PRO A 248 -6.74 15.71 10.59
CA PRO A 248 -6.69 15.20 9.21
C PRO A 248 -5.39 14.45 8.92
N LEU A 249 -5.36 13.67 7.82
CA LEU A 249 -4.15 12.96 7.40
C LEU A 249 -2.99 13.92 7.19
N THR A 250 -1.90 13.70 7.93
CA THR A 250 -0.68 14.52 7.86
C THR A 250 0.55 13.66 8.11
N ASP A 251 1.71 14.15 7.67
CA ASP A 251 3.03 13.65 8.03
C ASP A 251 3.70 14.49 9.14
N ASP A 252 3.03 15.55 9.63
CA ASP A 252 3.51 16.35 10.74
C ASP A 252 3.40 15.58 12.07
N LYS A 253 4.50 14.91 12.40
CA LYS A 253 4.68 14.18 13.65
C LYS A 253 4.34 15.02 14.89
N TYR A 254 4.75 16.29 14.94
CA TYR A 254 4.58 17.11 16.13
C TYR A 254 3.11 17.47 16.34
N LEU A 255 2.38 17.77 15.27
CA LEU A 255 0.93 17.97 15.31
C LEU A 255 0.20 16.72 15.81
N LEU A 256 0.57 15.55 15.29
CA LEU A 256 -0.02 14.27 15.70
C LEU A 256 0.23 13.97 17.18
N GLN A 257 1.47 14.10 17.65
CA GLN A 257 1.83 13.87 19.05
C GLN A 257 1.17 14.88 19.99
N SER A 258 1.08 16.15 19.58
CA SER A 258 0.35 17.18 20.33
C SER A 258 -1.12 16.80 20.50
N ARG A 259 -1.77 16.33 19.42
CA ARG A 259 -3.16 15.86 19.48
C ARG A 259 -3.35 14.70 20.45
N ILE A 260 -2.50 13.67 20.37
CA ILE A 260 -2.55 12.51 21.27
C ILE A 260 -2.38 12.95 22.73
N ASN A 261 -1.39 13.79 23.01
CA ASN A 261 -1.08 14.23 24.38
C ASN A 261 -2.20 15.10 24.98
N GLY A 262 -2.90 15.87 24.14
CA GLY A 262 -4.04 16.71 24.54
C GLY A 262 -5.36 15.96 24.78
N MET A 263 -5.42 14.64 24.56
CA MET A 263 -6.63 13.85 24.81
C MET A 263 -6.98 13.82 26.31
N ILE A 264 -8.26 14.00 26.62
CA ILE A 264 -8.83 13.93 27.98
C ILE A 264 -10.07 13.05 27.92
N ALA A 265 -10.09 12.00 28.74
CA ALA A 265 -11.19 11.03 28.80
C ALA A 265 -12.49 11.70 29.25
N ASN A 266 -13.54 11.62 28.43
CA ASN A 266 -14.87 12.12 28.77
C ASN A 266 -15.96 11.52 27.88
N GLY A 267 -17.18 11.42 28.41
CA GLY A 267 -18.37 11.01 27.68
C GLY A 267 -18.60 9.50 27.69
N MET A 268 -19.69 9.13 27.01
CA MET A 268 -20.15 7.75 26.81
C MET A 268 -19.55 7.18 25.54
N THR A 269 -19.70 5.88 25.31
CA THR A 269 -19.05 5.16 24.21
C THR A 269 -20.05 4.90 23.09
N TYR A 270 -19.78 5.44 21.90
CA TYR A 270 -20.48 5.11 20.67
C TYR A 270 -19.47 4.82 19.54
N ILE A 271 -19.07 3.57 19.41
CA ILE A 271 -18.05 3.10 18.46
C ILE A 271 -18.38 3.40 16.98
N PRO A 272 -19.64 3.31 16.49
CA PRO A 272 -19.94 3.53 15.07
C PRO A 272 -19.47 4.90 14.56
N THR A 273 -19.57 5.96 15.36
CA THR A 273 -19.11 7.30 14.94
C THR A 273 -17.60 7.32 14.70
N GLY A 274 -16.82 6.72 15.62
CA GLY A 274 -15.37 6.61 15.47
C GLY A 274 -15.00 5.90 14.17
N MET A 275 -15.65 4.78 13.88
CA MET A 275 -15.38 3.99 12.67
C MET A 275 -15.67 4.77 11.38
N VAL A 276 -16.83 5.44 11.31
CA VAL A 276 -17.21 6.22 10.13
C VAL A 276 -16.30 7.43 9.93
N TRP A 277 -15.94 8.13 11.00
CA TRP A 277 -15.01 9.25 10.94
C TRP A 277 -13.58 8.81 10.60
N GLY A 278 -13.15 7.64 11.08
CA GLY A 278 -11.89 7.02 10.68
C GLY A 278 -11.82 6.78 9.18
N HIS A 279 -12.91 6.26 8.60
CA HIS A 279 -12.99 6.11 7.15
C HIS A 279 -12.98 7.44 6.41
N ARG A 280 -13.69 8.46 6.89
CA ARG A 280 -13.71 9.81 6.28
C ARG A 280 -12.31 10.39 6.12
N LEU A 281 -11.43 10.21 7.11
CA LEU A 281 -10.02 10.65 7.02
C LEU A 281 -9.28 10.02 5.84
N LEU A 282 -9.64 8.81 5.43
CA LEU A 282 -8.98 8.03 4.38
C LEU A 282 -9.60 8.25 2.99
N THR A 283 -10.52 9.20 2.85
CA THR A 283 -11.13 9.55 1.55
C THR A 283 -10.64 10.91 1.06
N ASN A 284 -10.89 11.20 -0.21
CA ASN A 284 -10.62 12.51 -0.81
C ASN A 284 -11.87 13.40 -0.85
N LYS A 285 -12.75 13.25 0.14
CA LYS A 285 -14.09 13.85 0.16
C LYS A 285 -14.26 14.65 1.44
N ALA A 286 -14.97 15.78 1.33
CA ALA A 286 -15.37 16.55 2.49
C ALA A 286 -15.92 15.62 3.59
N PRO A 287 -15.46 15.72 4.85
CA PRO A 287 -14.83 16.90 5.45
C PRO A 287 -13.32 17.07 5.24
N PHE A 288 -12.61 16.04 4.80
CA PHE A 288 -11.14 16.02 4.73
C PHE A 288 -10.68 15.59 3.33
N ALA A 289 -9.77 16.35 2.73
CA ALA A 289 -9.34 16.14 1.34
C ALA A 289 -7.91 15.59 1.24
N GLU A 290 -7.27 15.34 2.37
CA GLU A 290 -5.87 14.96 2.50
C GLU A 290 -5.60 13.51 2.09
N GLY A 291 -6.63 12.66 2.20
CA GLY A 291 -6.60 11.27 1.76
C GLY A 291 -6.72 11.14 0.24
N VAL A 292 -6.00 10.19 -0.36
CA VAL A 292 -6.05 9.98 -1.81
C VAL A 292 -7.33 9.23 -2.23
N SER A 293 -7.75 9.36 -3.49
CA SER A 293 -8.83 8.52 -4.03
C SER A 293 -8.41 7.04 -4.12
N ASN A 294 -9.35 6.09 -4.13
CA ASN A 294 -9.03 4.67 -4.26
C ASN A 294 -8.33 4.31 -5.59
N SER A 295 -8.61 5.05 -6.67
CA SER A 295 -7.90 4.88 -7.94
C SER A 295 -6.43 5.32 -7.85
N VAL A 296 -6.16 6.40 -7.13
CA VAL A 296 -4.79 6.87 -6.87
C VAL A 296 -4.08 5.90 -5.93
N ALA A 297 -4.75 5.46 -4.87
CA ALA A 297 -4.21 4.48 -3.93
C ALA A 297 -3.81 3.17 -4.62
N LYS A 298 -4.64 2.68 -5.54
CA LYS A 298 -4.33 1.48 -6.32
C LYS A 298 -3.15 1.69 -7.28
N ARG A 299 -3.10 2.83 -7.97
CA ARG A 299 -2.02 3.16 -8.92
C ARG A 299 -0.67 3.31 -8.21
N ASP A 300 -0.67 4.00 -7.09
CA ASP A 300 0.56 4.37 -6.36
C ASP A 300 0.90 3.35 -5.25
N ASN A 301 0.16 2.23 -5.19
CA ASN A 301 0.27 1.19 -4.16
C ASN A 301 0.18 1.72 -2.71
N ILE A 302 -0.65 2.74 -2.47
CA ILE A 302 -0.94 3.26 -1.14
C ILE A 302 -1.96 2.35 -0.46
N LYS A 303 -1.57 1.75 0.66
CA LYS A 303 -2.46 0.96 1.50
C LYS A 303 -3.17 1.86 2.51
N LYS A 304 -4.43 1.55 2.80
CA LYS A 304 -5.25 2.34 3.72
C LYS A 304 -5.67 1.50 4.90
N PHE A 305 -5.49 2.03 6.10
CA PHE A 305 -5.79 1.29 7.32
C PHE A 305 -6.56 2.14 8.33
N VAL A 306 -7.57 1.55 8.95
CA VAL A 306 -8.15 2.04 10.21
C VAL A 306 -7.59 1.19 11.33
N ILE A 307 -7.12 1.83 12.40
CA ILE A 307 -6.80 1.17 13.67
C ILE A 307 -7.83 1.66 14.68
N LEU A 308 -8.82 0.82 14.96
CA LEU A 308 -9.88 1.10 15.94
C LEU A 308 -9.52 0.51 17.29
N MET A 309 -9.39 1.35 18.31
CA MET A 309 -9.08 0.93 19.67
C MET A 309 -10.20 1.35 20.63
N THR A 310 -10.58 0.45 21.54
CA THR A 310 -11.55 0.72 22.62
C THR A 310 -11.27 -0.10 23.87
N ASP A 311 -11.62 0.44 25.04
CA ASP A 311 -11.59 -0.27 26.33
C ASP A 311 -12.98 -0.69 26.83
N GLY A 312 -14.02 -0.48 26.03
CA GLY A 312 -15.41 -0.56 26.48
C GLY A 312 -16.40 -1.06 25.42
N ALA A 313 -17.60 -1.35 25.89
CA ALA A 313 -18.77 -1.59 25.05
C ALA A 313 -19.37 -0.27 24.55
N ASN A 314 -20.23 -0.32 23.54
CA ASN A 314 -21.17 0.78 23.31
C ASN A 314 -22.03 0.98 24.57
N THR A 315 -22.15 2.22 25.06
CA THR A 315 -22.97 2.58 26.22
C THR A 315 -24.15 3.50 25.87
N VAL A 316 -24.21 3.96 24.62
CA VAL A 316 -25.32 4.72 24.05
C VAL A 316 -25.55 4.30 22.59
N SER A 317 -26.66 4.76 22.00
CA SER A 317 -26.98 4.59 20.58
C SER A 317 -27.38 5.93 19.94
N ALA A 318 -27.30 6.02 18.61
CA ALA A 318 -27.85 7.17 17.89
C ALA A 318 -29.39 7.21 17.97
N ASP A 319 -29.92 8.41 18.15
CA ASP A 319 -31.34 8.76 18.03
C ASP A 319 -31.70 8.96 16.55
N LEU A 320 -32.05 7.85 15.88
CA LEU A 320 -32.39 7.81 14.45
C LEU A 320 -33.80 7.25 14.24
N PRO A 321 -34.61 7.83 13.32
CA PRO A 321 -34.31 8.95 12.41
C PRO A 321 -34.51 10.34 13.06
N GLY A 322 -34.24 10.46 14.37
CA GLY A 322 -34.41 11.69 15.15
C GLY A 322 -33.28 12.70 14.94
N SER A 323 -32.75 13.23 16.04
CA SER A 323 -31.75 14.30 16.01
C SER A 323 -30.39 13.89 15.44
N GLY A 324 -30.11 12.59 15.37
CA GLY A 324 -28.76 12.08 15.11
C GLY A 324 -27.83 12.19 16.32
N ASP A 325 -28.31 12.70 17.45
CA ASP A 325 -27.57 12.71 18.72
C ASP A 325 -27.40 11.29 19.26
N HIS A 326 -26.37 11.04 20.07
CA HIS A 326 -26.05 9.72 20.60
C HIS A 326 -26.46 9.59 22.07
N ILE A 327 -27.73 9.87 22.34
CA ILE A 327 -28.36 9.83 23.67
C ILE A 327 -29.33 8.66 23.84
N GLY A 328 -29.47 7.82 22.81
CA GLY A 328 -30.32 6.63 22.85
C GLY A 328 -29.74 5.51 23.72
N SER A 329 -30.59 4.54 24.04
CA SER A 329 -30.26 3.41 24.94
C SER A 329 -30.23 2.04 24.24
N ASN A 330 -30.39 1.98 22.92
CA ASN A 330 -30.45 0.71 22.19
C ASN A 330 -29.05 0.18 21.84
N ILE A 331 -28.39 -0.43 22.83
CA ILE A 331 -27.02 -0.93 22.71
C ILE A 331 -26.90 -2.07 21.68
N ALA A 332 -27.93 -2.92 21.56
CA ALA A 332 -27.95 -3.97 20.56
C ALA A 332 -27.87 -3.38 19.13
N GLN A 333 -28.61 -2.30 18.88
CA GLN A 333 -28.56 -1.59 17.61
C GLN A 333 -27.21 -0.88 17.38
N ALA A 334 -26.61 -0.29 18.42
CA ALA A 334 -25.28 0.31 18.33
C ALA A 334 -24.19 -0.73 17.99
N ASN A 335 -24.28 -1.93 18.57
CA ASN A 335 -23.38 -3.04 18.25
C ASN A 335 -23.58 -3.54 16.82
N GLN A 336 -24.83 -3.63 16.35
CA GLN A 336 -25.11 -3.96 14.95
C GLN A 336 -24.52 -2.91 14.00
N TRP A 337 -24.75 -1.61 14.27
CA TRP A 337 -24.17 -0.54 13.48
C TRP A 337 -22.65 -0.49 13.53
N THR A 338 -22.04 -0.94 14.63
CA THR A 338 -20.57 -1.11 14.70
C THR A 338 -20.13 -2.14 13.67
N SER A 339 -20.77 -3.32 13.64
CA SER A 339 -20.47 -4.36 12.65
C SER A 339 -20.73 -3.92 11.21
N ASP A 340 -21.82 -3.20 10.98
CA ASP A 340 -22.18 -2.72 9.64
C ASP A 340 -21.20 -1.65 9.15
N ALA A 341 -20.81 -0.70 10.00
CA ALA A 341 -19.80 0.30 9.67
C ALA A 341 -18.44 -0.37 9.36
N CYS A 342 -18.01 -1.34 10.16
CA CYS A 342 -16.79 -2.08 9.87
C CYS A 342 -16.87 -2.83 8.53
N SER A 343 -18.01 -3.43 8.22
CA SER A 343 -18.25 -4.11 6.94
C SER A 343 -18.19 -3.15 5.76
N TYR A 344 -18.80 -1.96 5.91
CA TYR A 344 -18.71 -0.88 4.91
C TYR A 344 -17.25 -0.48 4.66
N VAL A 345 -16.49 -0.18 5.72
CA VAL A 345 -15.10 0.25 5.60
C VAL A 345 -14.24 -0.84 4.95
N LYS A 346 -14.40 -2.10 5.34
CA LYS A 346 -13.72 -3.22 4.67
C LYS A 346 -14.06 -3.30 3.19
N SER A 347 -15.34 -3.14 2.83
CA SER A 347 -15.79 -3.16 1.43
C SER A 347 -15.22 -2.01 0.58
N SER A 348 -14.79 -0.92 1.22
CA SER A 348 -14.15 0.24 0.55
C SER A 348 -12.68 0.00 0.17
N GLY A 349 -12.12 -1.17 0.52
CA GLY A 349 -10.71 -1.51 0.28
C GLY A 349 -9.76 -1.06 1.39
N VAL A 350 -10.30 -0.72 2.57
CA VAL A 350 -9.53 -0.30 3.75
C VAL A 350 -9.33 -1.49 4.69
N GLY A 351 -8.08 -1.71 5.11
CA GLY A 351 -7.76 -2.68 6.15
C GLY A 351 -8.20 -2.18 7.53
N VAL A 352 -8.80 -3.02 8.34
CA VAL A 352 -9.31 -2.69 9.67
C VAL A 352 -8.58 -3.53 10.70
N PHE A 353 -7.77 -2.85 11.50
CA PHE A 353 -7.19 -3.37 12.73
C PHE A 353 -8.08 -2.98 13.90
N THR A 354 -8.27 -3.89 14.84
CA THR A 354 -9.03 -3.61 16.06
C THR A 354 -8.24 -3.99 17.30
N ILE A 355 -8.31 -3.15 18.34
CA ILE A 355 -7.62 -3.35 19.60
C ILE A 355 -8.65 -3.24 20.72
N THR A 356 -8.73 -4.27 21.55
CA THR A 356 -9.48 -4.23 22.82
C THR A 356 -8.51 -4.06 23.98
N PHE A 357 -8.82 -3.16 24.91
CA PHE A 357 -7.91 -2.80 25.99
C PHE A 357 -8.52 -2.97 27.38
N GLY A 358 -7.75 -3.53 28.32
CA GLY A 358 -8.18 -3.78 29.68
C GLY A 358 -9.10 -4.99 29.81
N ASN A 359 -9.78 -5.11 30.95
CA ASN A 359 -10.67 -6.23 31.22
C ASN A 359 -12.04 -6.01 30.56
N LEU A 360 -12.38 -6.86 29.58
CA LEU A 360 -13.54 -6.70 28.70
C LEU A 360 -14.31 -8.01 28.55
N ASP A 361 -15.63 -7.90 28.47
CA ASP A 361 -16.53 -9.02 28.20
C ASP A 361 -16.23 -9.67 26.84
N ASN A 362 -16.41 -11.00 26.77
CA ASN A 362 -16.16 -11.76 25.54
C ASN A 362 -17.03 -11.29 24.37
N SER A 363 -18.25 -10.83 24.62
CA SER A 363 -19.14 -10.29 23.57
C SER A 363 -18.55 -9.08 22.87
N ILE A 364 -17.87 -8.19 23.59
CA ILE A 364 -17.21 -7.01 23.03
C ILE A 364 -15.93 -7.40 22.30
N ARG A 365 -15.18 -8.35 22.86
CA ARG A 365 -14.02 -8.93 22.19
C ARG A 365 -14.40 -9.58 20.86
N ASP A 366 -15.52 -10.28 20.80
CA ASP A 366 -16.03 -10.91 19.58
C ASP A 366 -16.56 -9.88 18.58
N LEU A 367 -17.26 -8.84 19.05
CA LEU A 367 -17.69 -7.72 18.20
C LEU A 367 -16.48 -7.06 17.51
N MET A 368 -15.44 -6.73 18.26
CA MET A 368 -14.23 -6.11 17.73
C MET A 368 -13.46 -7.07 16.82
N ARG A 369 -13.36 -8.35 17.21
CA ARG A 369 -12.74 -9.39 16.36
C ARG A 369 -13.42 -9.53 15.00
N ASN A 370 -14.75 -9.46 14.95
CA ASN A 370 -15.53 -9.53 13.71
C ASN A 370 -15.48 -8.22 12.90
N CYS A 371 -15.27 -7.08 13.57
CA CYS A 371 -15.05 -5.80 12.92
C CYS A 371 -13.74 -5.79 12.12
N ALA A 372 -12.67 -6.41 12.64
CA ALA A 372 -11.37 -6.51 11.97
C ALA A 372 -11.45 -7.11 10.55
N THR A 373 -10.45 -6.83 9.70
CA THR A 373 -10.35 -7.40 8.34
C THR A 373 -10.22 -8.92 8.37
N SER A 374 -9.44 -9.44 9.31
CA SER A 374 -9.31 -10.87 9.57
C SER A 374 -9.05 -11.09 11.06
N LYS A 375 -9.05 -12.35 11.50
CA LYS A 375 -8.75 -12.70 12.89
C LYS A 375 -7.34 -12.28 13.31
N GLU A 376 -6.39 -12.23 12.38
CA GLU A 376 -5.00 -11.77 12.59
C GLU A 376 -4.91 -10.24 12.76
N ASN A 377 -5.96 -9.50 12.39
CA ASN A 377 -6.02 -8.04 12.55
C ASN A 377 -6.71 -7.62 13.86
N TYR A 378 -7.10 -8.57 14.71
CA TYR A 378 -7.67 -8.32 16.03
C TYR A 378 -6.63 -8.56 17.11
N PHE A 379 -6.52 -7.60 18.02
CA PHE A 379 -5.60 -7.63 19.14
C PHE A 379 -6.31 -7.36 20.46
N HIS A 380 -5.75 -7.92 21.52
CA HIS A 380 -6.18 -7.68 22.88
C HIS A 380 -4.96 -7.33 23.74
N ALA A 381 -5.06 -6.27 24.53
CA ALA A 381 -4.08 -5.89 25.52
C ALA A 381 -4.75 -5.74 26.88
N ALA A 382 -4.26 -6.44 27.89
CA ALA A 382 -4.74 -6.28 29.27
C ALA A 382 -4.02 -5.12 29.98
N THR A 383 -2.80 -4.79 29.56
CA THR A 383 -1.93 -3.81 30.22
C THR A 383 -1.35 -2.79 29.24
N GLY A 384 -0.87 -1.65 29.75
CA GLY A 384 -0.27 -0.61 28.89
C GLY A 384 1.00 -1.06 28.16
N THR A 385 1.77 -1.97 28.75
CA THR A 385 2.93 -2.59 28.10
C THR A 385 2.51 -3.48 26.95
N GLU A 386 1.49 -4.32 27.15
CA GLU A 386 0.92 -5.12 26.06
C GLU A 386 0.34 -4.25 24.95
N LEU A 387 -0.34 -3.13 25.30
CA LEU A 387 -0.87 -2.20 24.32
C LEU A 387 0.25 -1.62 23.45
N SER A 388 1.37 -1.25 24.04
CA SER A 388 2.54 -0.79 23.28
C SER A 388 3.08 -1.86 22.33
N GLY A 389 3.16 -3.12 22.79
CA GLY A 389 3.55 -4.26 21.95
C GLY A 389 2.59 -4.49 20.77
N VAL A 390 1.28 -4.39 21.01
CA VAL A 390 0.25 -4.50 19.97
C VAL A 390 0.43 -3.43 18.88
N PHE A 391 0.68 -2.18 19.25
CA PHE A 391 0.94 -1.13 18.27
C PHE A 391 2.22 -1.40 17.45
N ASP A 392 3.26 -1.98 18.06
CA ASP A 392 4.49 -2.40 17.36
C ASP A 392 4.24 -3.56 16.38
N GLU A 393 3.36 -4.51 16.73
CA GLU A 393 2.95 -5.62 15.85
C GLU A 393 2.13 -5.12 14.64
N ILE A 394 1.18 -4.21 14.88
CA ILE A 394 0.39 -3.58 13.81
C ILE A 394 1.31 -2.79 12.87
N ARG A 395 2.24 -2.00 13.42
CA ARG A 395 3.25 -1.29 12.63
C ARG A 395 4.02 -2.26 11.73
N SER A 396 4.52 -3.35 12.31
CA SER A 396 5.30 -4.35 11.57
C SER A 396 4.48 -5.01 10.46
N SER A 397 3.18 -5.25 10.71
CA SER A 397 2.23 -5.75 9.71
C SER A 397 1.99 -4.76 8.57
N ILE A 398 1.77 -3.48 8.88
CA ILE A 398 1.57 -2.42 7.88
C ILE A 398 2.82 -2.27 7.01
N VAL A 399 4.01 -2.28 7.63
CA VAL A 399 5.30 -2.22 6.93
C VAL A 399 5.53 -3.46 6.06
N ALA A 400 5.20 -4.65 6.54
CA ALA A 400 5.36 -5.89 5.76
C ALA A 400 4.43 -5.89 4.53
N LEU A 401 3.17 -5.47 4.71
CA LEU A 401 2.19 -5.32 3.62
C LEU A 401 2.57 -4.23 2.61
N HIS A 402 3.36 -3.26 3.05
CA HIS A 402 3.96 -2.24 2.20
C HIS A 402 5.12 -2.80 1.36
N LEU A 403 5.91 -3.73 1.92
CA LEU A 403 7.06 -4.33 1.23
C LEU A 403 6.72 -5.57 0.38
N SER A 404 5.56 -6.20 0.62
CA SER A 404 5.10 -7.33 -0.18
C SER A 404 4.50 -6.82 -1.51
N MET A 405 5.26 -6.97 -2.59
CA MET A 405 4.79 -6.87 -3.97
C MET A 405 4.28 -8.22 -4.48
#